data_AF-A0A9N9DTC0-F1
#
_entry.id   AF-A0A9N9DTC0-F1
#
_cell.length_a   1.000
_cell.length_b   1.000
_cell.length_c   1.000
_cell.angle_alpha   90.00
_cell.angle_beta   90.00
_cell.angle_gamma   90.00
#
_symmetry.space_group_name_H-M   'P 1'
#
loop_
_entity.id
_entity.type
_entity.pdbx_description
1 polymer ?
#
loop_
_entity_poly.entity_id
_entity_poly.type
_entity_poly.pdbx_seq_one_letter_code
_entity_poly.pdbx_strand_id
1 'polypeptide(L)'
;DIMIGHLEMMVVPNNWYWTSSAQLSLVLVPHWLRKDNVGLLRHFKQSPQALYCTSPKYIERPNSSNPVITMWVKLEGKPDFEEVVVEKSDYQNNNPNVHNLKTLLRKRIEILKDIQERDIELFTFPDTIFIPAKTTLESLDIKSSTEVLVRYPLSNFSIKVNLRFYRTMAECVIPHSSGSLSLLRDAVKAEFDRLEKISTNDLYFEYTQGKLKKKIDSELHFNIIVNNTKPNDQTEHILDLKVQIKGQKAYEEWKMSEVAKLYNDAFKSSETMAKFSIDDLPESSPPLTSEDLESFINQLKQKLLAFQAVTTNEATAREFISIFMTWATSHVRKNNDNTTRLAVEVDLDGTRGYGSVDYGNFIQYLLTLVTEAKMSEMEKGVAKNLIQIYSAVEEIQRLGKRKLDETDFENSPVIFGIVTTGILWRFIRVTGPLGSQKVEITAEYNSGLGSATFSNTQDAKDVLSHIVR
;
A
#
# COMPACT_ATOMS: atom_id res chain seq x y z
N ASP A 1 12.73 -33.60 -16.10
CA ASP A 1 12.33 -33.08 -17.41
C ASP A 1 11.04 -32.27 -17.34
N ILE A 2 11.20 -30.98 -17.06
CA ILE A 2 10.14 -29.96 -17.21
C ILE A 2 10.78 -28.90 -18.09
N MET A 3 10.38 -28.88 -19.37
CA MET A 3 10.88 -27.95 -20.38
C MET A 3 10.25 -26.58 -20.15
N ILE A 4 11.08 -25.63 -19.75
CA ILE A 4 10.79 -24.19 -19.70
C ILE A 4 10.89 -23.67 -21.13
N GLY A 5 9.76 -23.31 -21.74
CA GLY A 5 9.72 -22.64 -23.04
C GLY A 5 10.05 -21.16 -22.88
N HIS A 6 11.22 -20.75 -23.40
CA HIS A 6 11.61 -19.36 -23.55
C HIS A 6 10.69 -18.64 -24.56
N LEU A 7 10.13 -17.49 -24.17
CA LEU A 7 9.65 -16.47 -25.11
C LEU A 7 10.83 -15.54 -25.42
N GLU A 8 11.33 -15.56 -26.65
CA GLU A 8 12.22 -14.52 -27.17
C GLU A 8 11.39 -13.34 -27.68
N MET A 9 11.61 -12.15 -27.11
CA MET A 9 11.14 -10.88 -27.65
C MET A 9 12.13 -10.37 -28.71
N MET A 10 11.72 -10.38 -29.98
CA MET A 10 12.43 -9.65 -31.03
C MET A 10 12.08 -8.16 -30.98
N VAL A 11 13.11 -7.33 -30.76
CA VAL A 11 13.08 -5.88 -30.94
C VAL A 11 13.22 -5.57 -32.43
N VAL A 12 12.28 -4.80 -33.00
CA VAL A 12 12.40 -4.26 -34.37
C VAL A 12 12.44 -2.73 -34.31
N PRO A 13 13.34 -2.04 -35.05
CA PRO A 13 13.56 -0.61 -34.89
C PRO A 13 12.49 0.27 -35.56
N ASN A 14 12.29 1.45 -34.95
CA ASN A 14 11.45 2.55 -35.44
C ASN A 14 11.85 3.02 -36.84
N ASN A 15 10.89 3.06 -37.76
CA ASN A 15 10.53 4.26 -38.54
C ASN A 15 9.35 3.95 -39.48
N TRP A 16 8.63 5.02 -39.86
CA TRP A 16 7.57 5.15 -40.87
C TRP A 16 6.14 5.29 -40.30
N TYR A 17 5.69 6.55 -40.31
CA TYR A 17 4.31 7.01 -40.22
C TYR A 17 3.43 6.38 -41.30
N TRP A 18 2.17 6.04 -41.01
CA TRP A 18 0.98 6.33 -41.82
C TRP A 18 -0.31 6.14 -41.00
N THR A 19 -1.34 6.86 -41.42
CA THR A 19 -2.62 7.17 -40.78
C THR A 19 -3.70 6.10 -40.92
N SER A 20 -4.63 6.11 -39.95
CA SER A 20 -6.05 5.72 -39.98
C SER A 20 -6.46 4.27 -40.31
N SER A 21 -7.17 3.69 -39.32
CA SER A 21 -8.28 2.72 -39.41
C SER A 21 -8.04 1.38 -40.09
N ALA A 22 -7.79 0.34 -39.28
CA ALA A 22 -8.28 -1.02 -39.52
C ALA A 22 -8.47 -1.75 -38.17
N GLN A 23 -9.70 -2.15 -37.87
CA GLN A 23 -10.04 -3.11 -36.82
C GLN A 23 -9.41 -4.47 -37.17
N LEU A 24 -8.58 -5.00 -36.27
CA LEU A 24 -8.10 -6.39 -36.33
C LEU A 24 -8.95 -7.23 -35.37
N SER A 25 -9.89 -7.98 -35.93
CA SER A 25 -10.62 -9.03 -35.23
C SER A 25 -9.67 -10.21 -34.98
N LEU A 26 -9.39 -10.51 -33.71
CA LEU A 26 -8.63 -11.69 -33.31
C LEU A 26 -9.55 -12.92 -33.34
N VAL A 27 -9.40 -13.79 -34.34
CA VAL A 27 -10.05 -15.11 -34.37
C VAL A 27 -9.08 -16.14 -33.79
N LEU A 28 -9.41 -16.67 -32.61
CA LEU A 28 -8.74 -17.84 -32.02
C LEU A 28 -9.20 -19.11 -32.76
N VAL A 29 -8.28 -19.79 -33.45
CA VAL A 29 -8.52 -21.12 -34.03
C VAL A 29 -7.77 -22.15 -33.19
N PRO A 30 -8.46 -23.12 -32.55
CA PRO A 30 -7.81 -24.20 -31.83
C PRO A 30 -7.08 -25.19 -32.77
N HIS A 31 -5.93 -25.64 -32.29
CA HIS A 31 -4.90 -26.36 -33.03
C HIS A 31 -5.19 -27.86 -33.19
N TRP A 32 -6.10 -28.29 -34.08
CA TRP A 32 -6.21 -29.71 -34.49
C TRP A 32 -6.56 -29.86 -35.98
N LEU A 33 -5.53 -29.98 -36.85
CA LEU A 33 -5.51 -30.86 -38.02
C LEU A 33 -4.14 -30.77 -38.72
N ARG A 34 -3.41 -31.89 -38.69
CA ARG A 34 -2.19 -32.15 -39.44
C ARG A 34 -2.54 -32.70 -40.82
N LYS A 35 -1.72 -32.31 -41.81
CA LYS A 35 -1.30 -33.09 -43.01
C LYS A 35 -2.39 -33.32 -44.08
N ASP A 36 -2.18 -33.22 -45.39
CA ASP A 36 -1.00 -33.29 -46.26
C ASP A 36 -1.32 -32.67 -47.65
N ASN A 37 -0.25 -32.35 -48.38
CA ASN A 37 -0.07 -32.34 -49.86
C ASN A 37 -0.88 -31.35 -50.72
N VAL A 38 -0.24 -30.27 -51.23
CA VAL A 38 0.60 -30.20 -52.46
C VAL A 38 -0.24 -30.26 -53.74
N GLY A 39 -0.23 -29.16 -54.51
CA GLY A 39 -0.42 -29.26 -55.96
C GLY A 39 -0.92 -28.01 -56.69
N LEU A 40 0.04 -27.25 -57.23
CA LEU A 40 0.01 -26.54 -58.54
C LEU A 40 -1.01 -25.40 -58.77
N LEU A 41 -0.54 -24.16 -58.94
CA LEU A 41 -0.13 -23.51 -60.23
C LEU A 41 -1.35 -23.31 -61.16
N ARG A 42 -1.67 -22.16 -61.76
CA ARG A 42 -0.86 -21.06 -62.30
C ARG A 42 -1.83 -19.97 -62.81
N HIS A 43 -1.39 -18.70 -62.69
CA HIS A 43 -1.48 -17.61 -63.68
C HIS A 43 -2.86 -17.22 -64.25
N PHE A 44 -3.20 -15.92 -64.20
CA PHE A 44 -2.98 -15.03 -65.35
C PHE A 44 -3.14 -13.55 -64.95
N LYS A 45 -2.21 -12.73 -65.47
CA LYS A 45 -2.24 -11.27 -65.46
C LYS A 45 -3.36 -10.74 -66.38
N GLN A 46 -3.94 -9.59 -66.03
CA GLN A 46 -3.97 -8.34 -66.83
C GLN A 46 -5.24 -7.52 -66.52
N SER A 47 -5.02 -6.23 -66.20
CA SER A 47 -5.96 -5.12 -66.43
C SER A 47 -5.83 -4.72 -67.92
N PRO A 48 -6.83 -4.10 -68.60
CA PRO A 48 -7.14 -2.68 -68.35
C PRO A 48 -8.58 -2.18 -68.62
N GLN A 49 -8.90 -1.05 -67.98
CA GLN A 49 -9.71 0.12 -68.39
C GLN A 49 -11.13 0.00 -69.05
N ALA A 50 -12.03 0.73 -68.38
CA ALA A 50 -13.06 1.66 -68.87
C ALA A 50 -14.31 1.16 -69.63
N LEU A 51 -15.46 1.34 -68.97
CA LEU A 51 -16.76 1.61 -69.61
C LEU A 51 -17.53 2.62 -68.73
N TYR A 52 -17.87 3.76 -69.34
CA TYR A 52 -18.80 4.78 -68.84
C TYR A 52 -20.25 4.29 -68.90
N CYS A 53 -21.14 4.97 -68.14
CA CYS A 53 -22.62 4.90 -68.03
C CYS A 53 -23.06 4.41 -66.64
N THR A 54 -23.91 5.06 -65.86
CA THR A 54 -24.75 6.27 -65.95
C THR A 54 -25.06 6.71 -64.51
N SER A 55 -25.24 8.00 -64.27
CA SER A 55 -25.51 8.57 -62.95
C SER A 55 -26.82 8.05 -62.32
N PRO A 56 -26.81 7.53 -61.07
CA PRO A 56 -28.03 7.42 -60.27
C PRO A 56 -28.37 8.80 -59.71
N LYS A 57 -29.62 9.21 -59.93
CA LYS A 57 -30.21 10.44 -59.38
C LYS A 57 -29.92 10.54 -57.88
N TYR A 58 -29.28 11.65 -57.50
CA TYR A 58 -29.25 12.13 -56.13
C TYR A 58 -30.70 12.25 -55.63
N ILE A 59 -31.10 11.35 -54.75
CA ILE A 59 -32.20 11.62 -53.83
C ILE A 59 -31.53 12.44 -52.72
N GLU A 60 -31.86 13.73 -52.67
CA GLU A 60 -31.51 14.59 -51.55
C GLU A 60 -31.97 13.89 -50.26
N ARG A 61 -31.01 13.46 -49.44
CA ARG A 61 -31.30 13.17 -48.04
C ARG A 61 -31.77 14.49 -47.42
N PRO A 62 -32.93 14.55 -46.76
CA PRO A 62 -33.26 15.71 -45.97
C PRO A 62 -32.15 15.90 -44.93
N ASN A 63 -31.60 17.12 -44.88
CA ASN A 63 -30.64 17.57 -43.88
C ASN A 63 -31.04 17.06 -42.47
N SER A 64 -30.34 16.06 -41.95
CA SER A 64 -30.45 15.63 -40.55
C SER A 64 -29.20 16.02 -39.78
N SER A 65 -28.82 17.30 -39.82
CA SER A 65 -27.86 17.85 -38.88
C SER A 65 -28.62 18.35 -37.65
N ASN A 66 -29.12 17.41 -36.84
CA ASN A 66 -29.58 17.68 -35.47
C ASN A 66 -28.54 17.07 -34.52
N PRO A 67 -28.10 17.78 -33.46
CA PRO A 67 -27.09 17.24 -32.56
C PRO A 67 -27.67 16.07 -31.78
N VAL A 68 -27.18 14.87 -32.10
CA VAL A 68 -27.32 13.66 -31.29
C VAL A 68 -26.15 13.69 -30.31
N ILE A 69 -26.43 13.64 -29.02
CA ILE A 69 -25.37 13.50 -28.00
C ILE A 69 -25.24 12.01 -27.72
N THR A 70 -24.14 11.41 -28.15
CA THR A 70 -23.77 10.04 -27.75
C THR A 70 -22.86 10.11 -26.53
N MET A 71 -23.20 9.38 -25.48
CA MET A 71 -22.40 9.28 -24.26
C MET A 71 -22.26 7.83 -23.81
N TRP A 72 -21.15 7.54 -23.12
CA TRP A 72 -20.93 6.24 -22.49
C TRP A 72 -21.27 6.34 -21.00
N VAL A 73 -22.17 5.49 -20.54
CA VAL A 73 -22.69 5.51 -19.17
C VAL A 73 -22.18 4.28 -18.44
N LYS A 74 -21.52 4.50 -17.31
CA LYS A 74 -21.10 3.44 -16.40
C LYS A 74 -21.98 3.45 -15.18
N LEU A 75 -22.66 2.33 -14.91
CA LEU A 75 -23.28 2.12 -13.61
C LEU A 75 -22.19 1.79 -12.58
N GLU A 76 -22.13 2.53 -11.48
CA GLU A 76 -21.14 2.28 -10.44
C GLU A 76 -21.30 0.86 -9.87
N GLY A 77 -20.17 0.17 -9.64
CA GLY A 77 -20.17 -1.24 -9.26
C GLY A 77 -20.44 -2.24 -10.38
N LYS A 78 -20.68 -1.79 -11.63
CA LYS A 78 -20.73 -2.66 -12.82
C LYS A 78 -19.44 -2.53 -13.66
N PRO A 79 -19.02 -3.62 -14.33
CA PRO A 79 -17.78 -3.61 -15.11
C PRO A 79 -17.94 -2.87 -16.45
N ASP A 80 -19.12 -2.95 -17.06
CA ASP A 80 -19.36 -2.53 -18.44
C ASP A 80 -19.90 -1.10 -18.54
N PHE A 81 -19.67 -0.51 -19.71
CA PHE A 81 -20.29 0.75 -20.12
C PHE A 81 -21.45 0.47 -21.06
N GLU A 82 -22.50 1.28 -20.95
CA GLU A 82 -23.66 1.27 -21.83
C GLU A 82 -23.66 2.55 -22.68
N GLU A 83 -23.78 2.40 -24.00
CA GLU A 83 -23.91 3.56 -24.89
C GLU A 83 -25.34 4.11 -24.79
N VAL A 84 -25.45 5.42 -24.52
CA VAL A 84 -26.72 6.14 -24.46
C VAL A 84 -26.73 7.23 -25.52
N VAL A 85 -27.62 7.07 -26.50
CA VAL A 85 -27.81 8.01 -27.62
C VAL A 85 -28.96 8.96 -27.31
N VAL A 86 -28.65 10.22 -27.05
CA VAL A 86 -29.63 11.23 -26.68
C VAL A 86 -30.08 12.01 -27.91
N GLU A 87 -31.38 11.93 -28.22
CA GLU A 87 -32.02 12.58 -29.35
C GLU A 87 -32.84 13.80 -28.91
N LYS A 88 -33.07 14.75 -29.83
CA LYS A 88 -33.93 15.91 -29.57
C LYS A 88 -35.36 15.53 -29.18
N SER A 89 -35.83 14.37 -29.64
CA SER A 89 -37.15 13.78 -29.33
C SER A 89 -37.26 13.30 -27.87
N ASP A 90 -36.15 13.05 -27.18
CA ASP A 90 -36.14 12.57 -25.80
C ASP A 90 -36.59 13.67 -24.81
N TYR A 91 -36.62 14.94 -25.22
CA TYR A 91 -36.92 16.09 -24.36
C TYR A 91 -37.90 17.07 -24.99
N GLN A 92 -38.77 17.67 -24.16
CA GLN A 92 -39.74 18.68 -24.61
C GLN A 92 -39.14 20.09 -24.75
N ASN A 93 -37.98 20.35 -24.12
CA ASN A 93 -37.33 21.65 -24.09
C ASN A 93 -36.07 21.66 -24.97
N ASN A 94 -35.83 22.78 -25.66
CA ASN A 94 -34.67 22.97 -26.57
C ASN A 94 -33.30 22.99 -25.86
N ASN A 95 -33.25 22.95 -24.52
CA ASN A 95 -32.01 23.00 -23.76
C ASN A 95 -32.04 21.92 -22.66
N PRO A 96 -31.68 20.67 -22.98
CA PRO A 96 -31.72 19.57 -22.03
C PRO A 96 -30.62 19.72 -20.98
N ASN A 97 -30.92 19.30 -19.76
CA ASN A 97 -30.00 19.33 -18.64
C ASN A 97 -29.84 17.93 -18.01
N VAL A 98 -28.99 17.85 -16.99
CA VAL A 98 -28.70 16.61 -16.27
C VAL A 98 -29.93 16.00 -15.60
N HIS A 99 -30.89 16.80 -15.12
CA HIS A 99 -32.17 16.30 -14.64
C HIS A 99 -32.91 15.54 -15.76
N ASN A 100 -33.02 16.14 -16.95
CA ASN A 100 -33.62 15.46 -18.10
C ASN A 100 -32.88 14.16 -18.48
N LEU A 101 -31.54 14.17 -18.39
CA LEU A 101 -30.74 12.96 -18.61
C LEU A 101 -31.08 11.86 -17.60
N LYS A 102 -31.22 12.16 -16.31
CA LYS A 102 -31.63 11.16 -15.30
C LYS A 102 -32.98 10.55 -15.65
N THR A 103 -33.97 11.35 -16.07
CA THR A 103 -35.27 10.85 -16.53
C THR A 103 -35.13 9.88 -17.71
N LEU A 104 -34.21 10.17 -18.65
CA LEU A 104 -33.95 9.32 -19.81
C LEU A 104 -33.27 8.01 -19.41
N LEU A 105 -32.25 8.07 -18.56
CA LEU A 105 -31.52 6.89 -18.07
C LEU A 105 -32.46 5.89 -17.39
N ARG A 106 -33.42 6.38 -16.59
CA ARG A 106 -34.46 5.53 -15.97
C ARG A 106 -35.33 4.78 -16.98
N LYS A 107 -35.59 5.37 -18.15
CA LYS A 107 -36.40 4.73 -19.19
C LYS A 107 -35.62 3.66 -19.97
N ARG A 108 -34.30 3.83 -20.10
CA ARG A 108 -33.45 3.02 -20.97
C ARG A 108 -32.68 1.92 -20.22
N ILE A 109 -32.33 2.17 -18.97
CA ILE A 109 -31.54 1.25 -18.15
C ILE A 109 -32.48 0.61 -17.13
N GLU A 110 -32.71 -0.70 -17.29
CA GLU A 110 -33.74 -1.42 -16.50
C GLU A 110 -33.50 -1.32 -14.99
N ILE A 111 -32.24 -1.34 -14.54
CA ILE A 111 -31.87 -1.22 -13.11
C ILE A 111 -32.32 0.11 -12.50
N LEU A 112 -32.45 1.19 -13.31
CA LEU A 112 -32.78 2.53 -12.82
C LEU A 112 -34.28 2.85 -12.86
N LYS A 113 -35.09 1.99 -13.48
CA LYS A 113 -36.51 2.24 -13.77
C LYS A 113 -37.33 2.62 -12.53
N ASP A 114 -37.13 1.86 -11.46
CA ASP A 114 -37.85 2.02 -10.19
C ASP A 114 -37.15 2.98 -9.20
N ILE A 115 -35.96 3.48 -9.55
CA ILE A 115 -35.22 4.42 -8.72
C ILE A 115 -35.79 5.83 -8.91
N GLN A 116 -36.01 6.57 -7.82
CA GLN A 116 -36.46 7.95 -7.92
C GLN A 116 -35.35 8.82 -8.50
N GLU A 117 -35.74 9.76 -9.34
CA GLU A 117 -34.75 10.56 -10.09
C GLU A 117 -33.85 11.42 -9.19
N ARG A 118 -34.39 11.87 -8.05
CA ARG A 118 -33.62 12.62 -7.05
C ARG A 118 -32.52 11.78 -6.38
N ASP A 119 -32.66 10.46 -6.40
CA ASP A 119 -31.74 9.52 -5.75
C ASP A 119 -30.68 8.98 -6.75
N ILE A 120 -30.74 9.41 -8.02
CA ILE A 120 -29.72 9.12 -9.02
C ILE A 120 -28.71 10.28 -9.03
N GLU A 121 -27.43 9.97 -8.86
CA GLU A 121 -26.34 10.94 -8.93
C GLU A 121 -25.47 10.66 -10.16
N LEU A 122 -25.01 11.72 -10.82
CA LEU A 122 -24.14 11.63 -11.99
C LEU A 122 -22.79 12.26 -11.68
N PHE A 123 -21.72 11.60 -12.11
CA PHE A 123 -20.36 12.06 -11.95
C PHE A 123 -19.62 11.98 -13.29
N THR A 124 -18.57 12.78 -13.45
CA THR A 124 -17.61 12.56 -14.53
C THR A 124 -16.83 11.27 -14.27
N PHE A 125 -16.35 10.61 -15.31
CA PHE A 125 -15.42 9.49 -15.21
C PHE A 125 -14.14 9.81 -15.98
N PRO A 126 -12.95 9.45 -15.46
CA PRO A 126 -12.68 8.71 -14.22
C PRO A 126 -12.61 9.57 -12.95
N ASP A 127 -12.70 10.90 -13.06
CA ASP A 127 -12.39 11.83 -11.97
C ASP A 127 -13.46 11.90 -10.86
N THR A 128 -14.64 11.29 -11.07
CA THR A 128 -15.74 11.23 -10.10
C THR A 128 -16.21 12.60 -9.61
N ILE A 129 -16.17 13.62 -10.47
CA ILE A 129 -16.64 14.97 -10.13
C ILE A 129 -18.16 15.00 -10.23
N PHE A 130 -18.84 15.40 -9.16
CA PHE A 130 -20.29 15.50 -9.13
C PHE A 130 -20.81 16.47 -10.19
N ILE A 131 -21.82 16.04 -10.94
CA ILE A 131 -22.46 16.85 -11.98
C ILE A 131 -23.80 17.39 -11.47
N PRO A 132 -23.94 18.71 -11.26
CA PRO A 132 -25.19 19.30 -10.78
C PRO A 132 -26.37 19.08 -11.74
N ALA A 133 -27.57 18.88 -11.20
CA ALA A 133 -28.78 18.61 -11.98
C ALA A 133 -29.15 19.70 -13.01
N LYS A 134 -28.76 20.95 -12.74
CA LYS A 134 -29.05 22.10 -13.62
C LYS A 134 -28.04 22.28 -14.75
N THR A 135 -26.96 21.52 -14.77
CA THR A 135 -25.92 21.59 -15.82
C THR A 135 -26.55 21.23 -17.16
N THR A 136 -26.39 22.09 -18.17
CA THR A 136 -26.91 21.81 -19.51
C THR A 136 -26.05 20.76 -20.17
N LEU A 137 -26.66 19.87 -20.97
CA LEU A 137 -25.91 18.80 -21.62
C LEU A 137 -24.90 19.32 -22.65
N GLU A 138 -25.15 20.49 -23.22
CA GLU A 138 -24.21 21.19 -24.12
C GLU A 138 -22.98 21.75 -23.39
N SER A 139 -23.11 22.05 -22.08
CA SER A 139 -22.02 22.62 -21.26
C SER A 139 -21.11 21.56 -20.66
N LEU A 140 -21.63 20.34 -20.48
CA LEU A 140 -20.77 19.19 -20.35
C LEU A 140 -20.01 19.11 -21.68
N ASP A 141 -18.68 19.14 -21.68
CA ASP A 141 -17.86 18.98 -22.90
C ASP A 141 -17.97 17.53 -23.39
N ILE A 142 -19.22 17.08 -23.68
CA ILE A 142 -19.61 15.72 -24.06
C ILE A 142 -19.18 15.50 -25.51
N LYS A 143 -17.87 15.38 -25.71
CA LYS A 143 -17.33 14.76 -26.92
C LYS A 143 -17.72 13.29 -26.91
N SER A 144 -17.70 12.63 -28.07
CA SER A 144 -18.06 11.21 -28.27
C SER A 144 -17.29 10.20 -27.40
N SER A 145 -16.32 10.66 -26.59
CA SER A 145 -15.53 9.90 -25.61
C SER A 145 -15.88 10.21 -24.15
N THR A 146 -16.96 10.94 -23.86
CA THR A 146 -17.27 11.36 -22.50
C THR A 146 -18.01 10.27 -21.76
N GLU A 147 -17.42 9.87 -20.64
CA GLU A 147 -17.89 8.80 -19.78
C GLU A 147 -18.55 9.39 -18.54
N VAL A 148 -19.79 8.98 -18.28
CA VAL A 148 -20.59 9.41 -17.12
C VAL A 148 -20.74 8.23 -16.16
N LEU A 149 -20.41 8.43 -14.90
CA LEU A 149 -20.63 7.47 -13.83
C LEU A 149 -21.99 7.75 -13.16
N VAL A 150 -22.79 6.70 -12.98
CA VAL A 150 -24.12 6.76 -12.36
C VAL A 150 -24.09 6.04 -11.02
N ARG A 151 -24.41 6.78 -9.96
CA ARG A 151 -24.64 6.24 -8.62
C ARG A 151 -26.13 6.23 -8.31
N TYR A 152 -26.61 5.16 -7.68
CA TYR A 152 -28.02 4.97 -7.32
C TYR A 152 -28.14 4.15 -6.03
N PRO A 153 -29.23 4.31 -5.25
CA PRO A 153 -29.47 3.50 -4.06
C PRO A 153 -29.69 2.03 -4.42
N LEU A 154 -29.16 1.13 -3.60
CA LEU A 154 -29.40 -0.31 -3.69
C LEU A 154 -30.46 -0.76 -2.70
N SER A 155 -30.62 -0.06 -1.57
CA SER A 155 -31.76 -0.19 -0.66
C SER A 155 -32.00 1.11 0.11
N ASN A 156 -33.08 1.14 0.90
CA ASN A 156 -33.35 2.23 1.84
C ASN A 156 -32.59 2.08 3.18
N PHE A 157 -31.71 1.11 3.28
CA PHE A 157 -30.93 0.85 4.49
C PHE A 157 -29.66 1.68 4.52
N SER A 158 -29.18 1.97 5.72
CA SER A 158 -27.83 2.51 5.93
C SER A 158 -26.85 1.37 6.20
N ILE A 159 -25.56 1.69 6.09
CA ILE A 159 -24.47 0.81 6.46
C ILE A 159 -23.72 1.51 7.59
N LYS A 160 -23.79 0.92 8.78
CA LYS A 160 -23.02 1.34 9.94
C LYS A 160 -21.70 0.56 9.94
N VAL A 161 -20.58 1.26 9.87
CA VAL A 161 -19.26 0.65 9.76
C VAL A 161 -18.41 0.98 10.98
N ASN A 162 -18.02 -0.05 11.72
CA ASN A 162 -17.01 0.02 12.75
C ASN A 162 -15.65 -0.13 12.09
N LEU A 163 -14.85 0.93 12.13
CA LEU A 163 -13.56 1.01 11.47
C LEU A 163 -12.44 0.79 12.47
N ARG A 164 -11.47 -0.03 12.08
CA ARG A 164 -10.19 -0.18 12.79
C ARG A 164 -9.05 0.21 11.88
N PHE A 165 -8.26 1.19 12.30
CA PHE A 165 -7.01 1.54 11.66
C PHE A 165 -5.91 1.54 12.73
N TYR A 166 -4.99 0.58 12.64
CA TYR A 166 -4.06 0.24 13.73
C TYR A 166 -4.77 -0.05 15.05
N ARG A 167 -4.44 0.74 16.08
CA ARG A 167 -5.01 0.71 17.42
C ARG A 167 -6.17 1.69 17.57
N THR A 168 -6.45 2.51 16.56
CA THR A 168 -7.53 3.49 16.58
C THR A 168 -8.82 2.89 16.02
N MET A 169 -9.93 3.19 16.69
CA MET A 169 -11.26 2.82 16.26
C MET A 169 -12.06 4.07 15.91
N ALA A 170 -12.88 3.98 14.88
CA ALA A 170 -13.83 5.01 14.48
C ALA A 170 -15.14 4.34 14.04
N GLU A 171 -16.19 5.13 13.89
CA GLU A 171 -17.48 4.68 13.40
C GLU A 171 -17.98 5.66 12.36
N CYS A 172 -18.55 5.16 11.26
CA CYS A 172 -19.24 6.00 10.29
C CYS A 172 -20.51 5.33 9.79
N VAL A 173 -21.47 6.14 9.35
CA VAL A 173 -22.71 5.68 8.72
C VAL A 173 -22.76 6.20 7.29
N ILE A 174 -22.97 5.31 6.33
CA ILE A 174 -23.07 5.64 4.90
C ILE A 174 -24.36 5.05 4.30
N PRO A 175 -24.93 5.63 3.24
CA PRO A 175 -26.10 5.06 2.57
C PRO A 175 -25.72 3.79 1.79
N HIS A 176 -26.62 2.81 1.72
CA HIS A 176 -26.45 1.64 0.86
C HIS A 176 -26.78 1.98 -0.61
N SER A 177 -25.74 2.36 -1.33
CA SER A 177 -25.77 2.73 -2.74
C SER A 177 -24.78 1.93 -3.58
N SER A 178 -24.88 2.07 -4.91
CA SER A 178 -23.92 1.50 -5.85
C SER A 178 -22.51 2.08 -5.74
N GLY A 179 -22.30 3.13 -4.93
CA GLY A 179 -21.00 3.77 -4.66
C GLY A 179 -20.63 3.80 -3.18
N SER A 180 -21.18 2.88 -2.38
CA SER A 180 -20.95 2.81 -0.94
C SER A 180 -19.47 2.67 -0.58
N LEU A 181 -18.66 1.91 -1.36
CA LEU A 181 -17.23 1.78 -1.07
C LEU A 181 -16.48 3.10 -1.31
N SER A 182 -16.88 3.90 -2.32
CA SER A 182 -16.35 5.25 -2.51
C SER A 182 -16.66 6.14 -1.31
N LEU A 183 -17.93 6.17 -0.88
CA LEU A 183 -18.36 6.95 0.27
C LEU A 183 -17.65 6.52 1.56
N LEU A 184 -17.41 5.22 1.73
CA LEU A 184 -16.64 4.69 2.85
C LEU A 184 -15.19 5.19 2.84
N ARG A 185 -14.54 5.21 1.68
CA ARG A 185 -13.17 5.73 1.55
C ARG A 185 -13.08 7.20 1.92
N ASP A 186 -14.07 7.99 1.50
CA ASP A 186 -14.13 9.42 1.83
C ASP A 186 -14.37 9.63 3.33
N ALA A 187 -15.30 8.88 3.93
CA ALA A 187 -15.56 8.91 5.37
C ALA A 187 -14.31 8.54 6.18
N VAL A 188 -13.62 7.47 5.80
CA VAL A 188 -12.37 7.02 6.44
C VAL A 188 -11.29 8.09 6.41
N LYS A 189 -11.17 8.85 5.32
CA LYS A 189 -10.20 9.95 5.24
C LYS A 189 -10.55 11.12 6.17
N ALA A 190 -11.84 11.38 6.36
CA ALA A 190 -12.30 12.41 7.29
C ALA A 190 -12.12 11.99 8.76
N GLU A 191 -12.25 10.70 9.06
CA GLU A 191 -12.12 10.17 10.43
C GLU A 191 -10.67 9.98 10.89
N PHE A 192 -9.75 9.66 9.97
CA PHE A 192 -8.35 9.43 10.31
C PHE A 192 -7.46 10.48 9.65
N ASP A 193 -7.02 11.50 10.39
CA ASP A 193 -6.10 12.56 9.93
C ASP A 193 -4.90 12.02 9.14
N ARG A 194 -4.40 10.85 9.55
CA ARG A 194 -3.27 10.17 8.91
C ARG A 194 -3.52 9.76 7.46
N LEU A 195 -4.78 9.58 7.09
CA LEU A 195 -5.22 9.16 5.76
C LEU A 195 -5.56 10.34 4.85
N GLU A 196 -5.56 11.57 5.35
CA GLU A 196 -5.90 12.79 4.59
C GLU A 196 -5.13 12.89 3.26
N LYS A 197 -3.82 12.59 3.30
CA LYS A 197 -2.92 12.68 2.14
C LYS A 197 -2.84 11.40 1.32
N ILE A 198 -3.45 10.31 1.78
CA ILE A 198 -3.46 9.04 1.06
C ILE A 198 -4.53 9.09 -0.04
N SER A 199 -4.19 8.58 -1.23
CA SER A 199 -5.17 8.44 -2.30
C SER A 199 -6.27 7.46 -1.87
N THR A 200 -7.53 7.81 -2.10
CA THR A 200 -8.67 6.92 -1.81
C THR A 200 -8.53 5.57 -2.51
N ASN A 201 -7.93 5.55 -3.70
CA ASN A 201 -7.65 4.33 -4.46
C ASN A 201 -6.58 3.43 -3.84
N ASP A 202 -5.76 3.95 -2.94
CA ASP A 202 -4.78 3.18 -2.17
C ASP A 202 -5.38 2.57 -0.90
N LEU A 203 -6.60 2.97 -0.53
CA LEU A 203 -7.32 2.40 0.58
C LEU A 203 -8.11 1.16 0.15
N TYR A 204 -7.95 0.10 0.95
CA TYR A 204 -8.77 -1.10 0.87
C TYR A 204 -9.16 -1.54 2.27
N PHE A 205 -10.13 -2.45 2.36
CA PHE A 205 -10.66 -2.90 3.64
C PHE A 205 -10.48 -4.40 3.77
N GLU A 206 -10.33 -4.85 5.01
CA GLU A 206 -10.38 -6.26 5.35
C GLU A 206 -11.55 -6.49 6.29
N TYR A 207 -12.33 -7.53 6.02
CA TYR A 207 -13.35 -8.00 6.94
C TYR A 207 -13.04 -9.43 7.37
N THR A 208 -13.48 -9.78 8.57
CA THR A 208 -13.24 -11.12 9.14
C THR A 208 -14.53 -11.93 9.03
N GLN A 209 -14.46 -13.06 8.31
CA GLN A 209 -15.54 -14.04 8.25
C GLN A 209 -15.08 -15.33 8.93
N GLY A 210 -15.48 -15.52 10.18
CA GLY A 210 -14.96 -16.62 11.01
C GLY A 210 -13.46 -16.45 11.30
N LYS A 211 -12.62 -17.35 10.80
CA LYS A 211 -11.14 -17.27 10.92
C LYS A 211 -10.46 -16.67 9.69
N LEU A 212 -11.19 -16.40 8.62
CA LEU A 212 -10.63 -15.93 7.35
C LEU A 212 -10.73 -14.41 7.25
N LYS A 213 -9.59 -13.78 6.94
CA LYS A 213 -9.54 -12.38 6.52
C LYS A 213 -9.79 -12.32 5.02
N LYS A 214 -10.72 -11.47 4.60
CA LYS A 214 -11.03 -11.27 3.18
C LYS A 214 -10.85 -9.79 2.82
N LYS A 215 -10.23 -9.57 1.66
CA LYS A 215 -9.97 -8.24 1.11
C LYS A 215 -11.20 -7.70 0.38
N ILE A 216 -11.47 -6.42 0.58
CA ILE A 216 -12.47 -5.64 -0.13
C ILE A 216 -11.75 -4.50 -0.84
N ASP A 217 -11.66 -4.58 -2.17
CA ASP A 217 -11.05 -3.57 -3.03
C ASP A 217 -11.91 -3.16 -4.22
N SER A 218 -13.10 -3.75 -4.37
CA SER A 218 -14.08 -3.42 -5.40
C SER A 218 -15.47 -3.14 -4.83
N GLU A 219 -16.18 -2.23 -5.49
CA GLU A 219 -17.55 -1.83 -5.15
C GLU A 219 -18.52 -3.02 -5.22
N LEU A 220 -18.36 -3.88 -6.23
CA LEU A 220 -19.16 -5.10 -6.38
C LEU A 220 -19.00 -6.02 -5.16
N HIS A 221 -17.76 -6.27 -4.72
CA HIS A 221 -17.52 -7.13 -3.56
C HIS A 221 -18.07 -6.53 -2.27
N PHE A 222 -17.91 -5.22 -2.08
CA PHE A 222 -18.46 -4.52 -0.92
C PHE A 222 -19.99 -4.68 -0.84
N ASN A 223 -20.70 -4.42 -1.94
CA ASN A 223 -22.15 -4.52 -1.97
C ASN A 223 -22.66 -5.97 -1.84
N ILE A 224 -21.90 -6.97 -2.32
CA ILE A 224 -22.21 -8.39 -2.03
C ILE A 224 -22.13 -8.68 -0.53
N ILE A 225 -21.15 -8.11 0.17
CA ILE A 225 -20.98 -8.31 1.63
C ILE A 225 -22.12 -7.64 2.40
N VAL A 226 -22.48 -6.41 2.04
CA VAL A 226 -23.60 -5.68 2.65
C VAL A 226 -24.90 -6.46 2.48
N ASN A 227 -25.21 -6.91 1.26
CA ASN A 227 -26.43 -7.67 0.96
C ASN A 227 -26.53 -9.01 1.72
N ASN A 228 -25.38 -9.64 2.02
CA ASN A 228 -25.34 -10.87 2.82
C ASN A 228 -25.39 -10.63 4.33
N THR A 229 -25.31 -9.38 4.76
CA THR A 229 -25.37 -8.98 6.18
C THR A 229 -26.81 -8.63 6.53
N LYS A 230 -27.39 -9.27 7.55
CA LYS A 230 -28.75 -8.92 7.97
C LYS A 230 -28.78 -7.52 8.60
N PRO A 231 -29.73 -6.65 8.24
CA PRO A 231 -29.90 -5.39 8.90
C PRO A 231 -30.37 -5.57 10.35
N ASN A 232 -30.02 -4.63 11.21
CA ASN A 232 -30.49 -4.55 12.60
C ASN A 232 -31.94 -3.99 12.67
N ASP A 233 -32.47 -3.88 13.88
CA ASP A 233 -33.82 -3.32 14.13
C ASP A 233 -33.94 -1.84 13.74
N GLN A 234 -32.81 -1.14 13.61
CA GLN A 234 -32.71 0.24 13.15
C GLN A 234 -32.54 0.35 11.63
N THR A 235 -32.72 -0.75 10.90
CA THR A 235 -32.62 -0.81 9.43
C THR A 235 -31.21 -0.53 8.89
N GLU A 236 -30.19 -0.89 9.65
CA GLU A 236 -28.77 -0.68 9.31
C GLU A 236 -28.02 -2.01 9.15
N HIS A 237 -27.18 -2.10 8.11
CA HIS A 237 -26.19 -3.18 7.99
C HIS A 237 -24.96 -2.84 8.83
N ILE A 238 -24.61 -3.67 9.81
CA ILE A 238 -23.44 -3.44 10.66
C ILE A 238 -22.24 -4.22 10.11
N LEU A 239 -21.14 -3.53 9.81
CA LEU A 239 -19.88 -4.12 9.34
C LEU A 239 -18.71 -3.74 10.23
N ASP A 240 -17.86 -4.71 10.56
CA ASP A 240 -16.57 -4.49 11.22
C ASP A 240 -15.43 -4.61 10.21
N LEU A 241 -14.78 -3.49 9.89
CA LEU A 241 -13.77 -3.40 8.84
C LEU A 241 -12.44 -2.91 9.39
N LYS A 242 -11.35 -3.54 8.94
CA LYS A 242 -9.98 -3.04 9.13
C LYS A 242 -9.56 -2.25 7.90
N VAL A 243 -9.15 -1.00 8.10
CA VAL A 243 -8.61 -0.13 7.05
C VAL A 243 -7.16 -0.53 6.76
N GLN A 244 -6.80 -0.62 5.49
CA GLN A 244 -5.46 -0.99 5.04
C GLN A 244 -5.03 -0.10 3.86
N ILE A 245 -3.72 0.14 3.74
CA ILE A 245 -3.11 0.93 2.67
C ILE A 245 -2.34 -0.02 1.74
N LYS A 246 -2.57 0.10 0.43
CA LYS A 246 -1.88 -0.71 -0.59
C LYS A 246 -0.36 -0.57 -0.46
N GLY A 247 0.33 -1.70 -0.42
CA GLY A 247 1.79 -1.73 -0.33
C GLY A 247 2.35 -1.43 1.06
N GLN A 248 1.50 -1.20 2.05
CA GLN A 248 1.85 -1.08 3.46
C GLN A 248 1.38 -2.31 4.24
N LYS A 249 2.18 -2.80 5.18
CA LYS A 249 1.81 -3.92 6.05
C LYS A 249 2.49 -3.87 7.42
N ALA A 250 1.98 -4.61 8.39
CA ALA A 250 2.54 -4.66 9.74
C ALA A 250 3.97 -5.20 9.72
N TYR A 251 4.85 -4.68 10.58
CA TYR A 251 6.25 -5.08 10.61
C TYR A 251 6.45 -6.59 10.77
N GLU A 252 5.61 -7.28 11.56
CA GLU A 252 5.68 -8.73 11.74
C GLU A 252 5.31 -9.57 10.49
N GLU A 253 4.67 -8.95 9.50
CA GLU A 253 4.25 -9.61 8.25
C GLU A 253 5.30 -9.50 7.14
N TRP A 254 6.41 -8.79 7.38
CA TRP A 254 7.52 -8.67 6.44
C TRP A 254 8.43 -9.91 6.48
N LYS A 255 8.68 -10.48 5.30
CA LYS A 255 9.68 -11.54 5.10
C LYS A 255 11.00 -10.94 4.64
N MET A 256 12.11 -11.61 4.99
CA MET A 256 13.46 -11.18 4.61
C MET A 256 13.59 -10.91 3.10
N SER A 257 13.01 -11.77 2.25
CA SER A 257 13.05 -11.62 0.79
C SER A 257 12.27 -10.42 0.25
N GLU A 258 11.28 -9.92 0.98
CA GLU A 258 10.55 -8.71 0.61
C GLU A 258 11.30 -7.47 1.08
N VAL A 259 11.89 -7.54 2.28
CA VAL A 259 12.74 -6.47 2.81
C VAL A 259 13.97 -6.27 1.93
N ALA A 260 14.62 -7.35 1.49
CA ALA A 260 15.76 -7.30 0.57
C ALA A 260 15.49 -6.44 -0.67
N LYS A 261 14.29 -6.54 -1.26
CA LYS A 261 13.89 -5.74 -2.43
C LYS A 261 13.85 -4.24 -2.14
N LEU A 262 13.49 -3.84 -0.92
CA LEU A 262 13.53 -2.43 -0.50
C LEU A 262 14.96 -1.88 -0.44
N TYR A 263 15.93 -2.77 -0.26
CA TYR A 263 17.36 -2.49 -0.24
C TYR A 263 18.04 -2.95 -1.55
N ASN A 264 17.32 -2.90 -2.69
CA ASN A 264 17.81 -3.26 -4.02
C ASN A 264 18.45 -4.67 -4.10
N ASP A 265 17.89 -5.63 -3.37
CA ASP A 265 18.36 -7.01 -3.30
C ASP A 265 19.83 -7.14 -2.84
N ALA A 266 20.31 -6.20 -2.01
CA ALA A 266 21.68 -6.19 -1.47
C ALA A 266 22.03 -7.42 -0.61
N PHE A 267 21.04 -8.19 -0.16
CA PHE A 267 21.19 -9.41 0.62
C PHE A 267 20.01 -10.37 0.36
N LYS A 268 20.19 -11.65 0.70
CA LYS A 268 19.11 -12.66 0.65
C LYS A 268 18.71 -13.17 2.04
N SER A 269 19.64 -13.11 2.98
CA SER A 269 19.52 -13.57 4.37
C SER A 269 20.47 -12.76 5.24
N SER A 270 20.35 -12.87 6.57
CA SER A 270 21.27 -12.19 7.50
C SER A 270 22.75 -12.66 7.37
N GLU A 271 22.96 -13.85 6.83
CA GLU A 271 24.30 -14.43 6.63
C GLU A 271 25.01 -13.82 5.42
N THR A 272 24.26 -13.45 4.39
CA THR A 272 24.78 -12.90 3.13
C THR A 272 24.93 -11.38 3.13
N MET A 273 24.47 -10.71 4.18
CA MET A 273 24.68 -9.28 4.39
C MET A 273 26.16 -8.95 4.55
N ALA A 274 26.56 -7.77 4.08
CA ALA A 274 27.88 -7.22 4.32
C ALA A 274 28.18 -7.16 5.82
N LYS A 275 29.42 -7.48 6.21
CA LYS A 275 29.83 -7.50 7.61
C LYS A 275 30.55 -6.20 7.97
N PHE A 276 30.33 -5.74 9.20
CA PHE A 276 31.15 -4.69 9.83
C PHE A 276 31.59 -5.15 11.22
N SER A 277 32.74 -4.65 11.69
CA SER A 277 33.15 -4.85 13.07
C SER A 277 32.64 -3.69 13.93
N ILE A 278 32.16 -3.99 15.13
CA ILE A 278 31.81 -2.93 16.10
C ILE A 278 33.05 -2.16 16.54
N ASP A 279 34.22 -2.81 16.50
CA ASP A 279 35.49 -2.16 16.85
C ASP A 279 35.90 -1.07 15.84
N ASP A 280 35.29 -1.06 14.65
CA ASP A 280 35.46 0.02 13.66
C ASP A 280 34.70 1.30 14.08
N LEU A 281 33.79 1.22 15.05
CA LEU A 281 33.07 2.36 15.60
C LEU A 281 33.91 3.07 16.69
N PRO A 282 33.79 4.41 16.81
CA PRO A 282 34.50 5.17 17.82
C PRO A 282 34.23 4.65 19.24
N GLU A 283 35.26 4.65 20.07
CA GLU A 283 35.10 4.35 21.49
C GLU A 283 34.34 5.46 22.21
N SER A 284 33.53 5.05 23.19
CA SER A 284 32.87 6.00 24.08
C SER A 284 33.91 6.77 24.88
N SER A 285 33.76 8.09 24.90
CA SER A 285 34.56 8.99 25.73
C SER A 285 33.63 9.85 26.58
N PRO A 286 33.73 9.78 27.92
CA PRO A 286 34.44 8.77 28.72
C PRO A 286 33.89 7.34 28.56
N PRO A 287 34.71 6.29 28.81
CA PRO A 287 34.25 4.91 28.85
C PRO A 287 33.39 4.63 30.10
N LEU A 288 32.67 3.51 30.10
CA LEU A 288 31.92 3.01 31.27
C LEU A 288 32.87 2.76 32.44
N THR A 289 32.52 3.26 33.63
CA THR A 289 33.36 3.07 34.81
C THR A 289 33.22 1.66 35.38
N SER A 290 34.21 1.19 36.15
CA SER A 290 34.13 -0.10 36.82
C SER A 290 32.93 -0.19 37.77
N GLU A 291 32.58 0.90 38.45
CA GLU A 291 31.41 0.98 39.35
C GLU A 291 30.09 0.85 38.58
N ASP A 292 29.97 1.51 37.43
CA ASP A 292 28.79 1.38 36.54
C ASP A 292 28.64 -0.07 36.06
N LEU A 293 29.74 -0.69 35.62
CA LEU A 293 29.75 -2.07 35.14
C LEU A 293 29.41 -3.08 36.25
N GLU A 294 29.89 -2.88 37.47
CA GLU A 294 29.54 -3.73 38.61
C GLU A 294 28.06 -3.60 38.97
N SER A 295 27.54 -2.39 38.99
CA SER A 295 26.13 -2.10 39.26
C SER A 295 25.21 -2.71 38.21
N PHE A 296 25.58 -2.59 36.93
CA PHE A 296 24.92 -3.22 35.80
C PHE A 296 24.84 -4.75 35.96
N ILE A 297 25.97 -5.41 36.25
CA ILE A 297 26.02 -6.86 36.45
C ILE A 297 25.17 -7.29 37.65
N ASN A 298 25.19 -6.52 38.74
CA ASN A 298 24.39 -6.81 39.92
C ASN A 298 22.88 -6.77 39.61
N GLN A 299 22.41 -5.81 38.79
CA GLN A 299 21.02 -5.77 38.35
C GLN A 299 20.63 -6.99 37.50
N LEU A 300 21.50 -7.41 36.57
CA LEU A 300 21.27 -8.63 35.78
C LEU A 300 21.15 -9.86 36.69
N LYS A 301 22.05 -10.02 37.66
CA LYS A 301 22.01 -11.13 38.62
C LYS A 301 20.74 -11.10 39.48
N GLN A 302 20.31 -9.93 39.93
CA GLN A 302 19.07 -9.77 40.70
C GLN A 302 17.84 -10.18 39.88
N LYS A 303 17.73 -9.71 38.63
CA LYS A 303 16.62 -10.13 37.75
C LYS A 303 16.69 -11.63 37.44
N LEU A 304 17.87 -12.19 37.22
CA LEU A 304 18.02 -13.62 36.97
C LEU A 304 17.57 -14.46 38.17
N LEU A 305 17.91 -14.03 39.39
CA LEU A 305 17.45 -14.69 40.61
C LEU A 305 15.92 -14.68 40.74
N ALA A 306 15.28 -13.56 40.37
CA ALA A 306 13.83 -13.40 40.46
C ALA A 306 13.06 -14.17 39.38
N PHE A 307 13.48 -14.06 38.11
CA PHE A 307 12.79 -14.67 36.97
C PHE A 307 13.21 -16.12 36.72
N GLN A 308 14.37 -16.55 37.24
CA GLN A 308 15.00 -17.86 37.07
C GLN A 308 15.33 -18.25 35.63
N ALA A 309 14.80 -17.54 34.63
CA ALA A 309 15.16 -17.71 33.24
C ALA A 309 15.03 -16.44 32.40
N VAL A 310 15.92 -16.32 31.40
CA VAL A 310 16.02 -15.12 30.54
C VAL A 310 15.00 -15.13 29.40
N THR A 311 14.73 -16.29 28.80
CA THR A 311 13.99 -16.39 27.53
C THR A 311 12.74 -17.28 27.61
N THR A 312 12.05 -17.31 28.76
CA THR A 312 10.79 -18.06 28.89
C THR A 312 9.70 -17.55 27.95
N ASN A 313 9.64 -16.24 27.75
CA ASN A 313 8.80 -15.58 26.75
C ASN A 313 9.41 -14.21 26.39
N GLU A 314 8.84 -13.55 25.39
CA GLU A 314 9.33 -12.25 24.90
C GLU A 314 9.24 -11.13 25.96
N ALA A 315 8.22 -11.16 26.83
CA ALA A 315 8.10 -10.19 27.92
C ALA A 315 9.22 -10.38 28.97
N THR A 316 9.53 -11.62 29.33
CA THR A 316 10.66 -11.92 30.23
C THR A 316 12.00 -11.52 29.61
N ALA A 317 12.22 -11.80 28.32
CA ALA A 317 13.45 -11.38 27.64
C ALA A 317 13.64 -9.86 27.67
N ARG A 318 12.53 -9.10 27.47
CA ARG A 318 12.53 -7.63 27.57
C ARG A 318 13.00 -7.13 28.93
N GLU A 319 12.71 -7.83 30.03
CA GLU A 319 13.17 -7.43 31.37
C GLU A 319 14.71 -7.39 31.47
N PHE A 320 15.42 -8.32 30.81
CA PHE A 320 16.89 -8.32 30.78
C PHE A 320 17.43 -7.32 29.76
N ILE A 321 16.84 -7.27 28.56
CA ILE A 321 17.23 -6.32 27.50
C ILE A 321 17.10 -4.87 28.00
N SER A 322 16.04 -4.56 28.75
CA SER A 322 15.80 -3.22 29.29
C SER A 322 16.94 -2.71 30.17
N ILE A 323 17.66 -3.60 30.88
CA ILE A 323 18.82 -3.24 31.69
C ILE A 323 19.95 -2.72 30.78
N PHE A 324 20.30 -3.46 29.73
CA PHE A 324 21.32 -3.03 28.76
C PHE A 324 20.96 -1.68 28.15
N MET A 325 19.73 -1.54 27.65
CA MET A 325 19.27 -0.30 27.01
C MET A 325 19.28 0.88 27.99
N THR A 326 18.85 0.67 29.24
CA THR A 326 18.81 1.74 30.26
C THR A 326 20.20 2.22 30.61
N TRP A 327 21.14 1.30 30.86
CA TRP A 327 22.51 1.65 31.22
C TRP A 327 23.23 2.35 30.07
N ALA A 328 23.12 1.83 28.84
CA ALA A 328 23.74 2.46 27.68
C ALA A 328 23.19 3.87 27.44
N THR A 329 21.86 4.01 27.43
CA THR A 329 21.19 5.31 27.26
C THR A 329 21.60 6.30 28.35
N SER A 330 21.65 5.85 29.61
CA SER A 330 22.01 6.72 30.74
C SER A 330 23.46 7.20 30.64
N HIS A 331 24.37 6.33 30.22
CA HIS A 331 25.77 6.69 29.99
C HIS A 331 25.90 7.74 28.89
N VAL A 332 25.32 7.48 27.70
CA VAL A 332 25.35 8.43 26.57
C VAL A 332 24.68 9.74 26.96
N ARG A 333 23.57 9.70 27.70
CA ARG A 333 22.88 10.90 28.18
C ARG A 333 23.75 11.75 29.10
N LYS A 334 24.45 11.12 30.03
CA LYS A 334 25.28 11.82 31.03
C LYS A 334 26.54 12.42 30.39
N ASN A 335 27.11 11.72 29.42
CA ASN A 335 28.50 11.94 29.01
C ASN A 335 28.67 12.46 27.58
N ASN A 336 27.72 12.16 26.68
CA ASN A 336 27.86 12.46 25.24
C ASN A 336 26.79 13.44 24.75
N ASP A 337 25.50 13.17 25.04
CA ASP A 337 24.40 14.05 24.62
C ASP A 337 23.22 13.98 25.62
N ASN A 338 23.00 15.06 26.35
CA ASN A 338 21.99 15.16 27.41
C ASN A 338 20.52 15.05 26.95
N THR A 339 20.28 15.08 25.64
CA THR A 339 18.95 14.89 25.05
C THR A 339 18.64 13.42 24.79
N THR A 340 19.64 12.55 24.87
CA THR A 340 19.49 11.11 24.65
C THR A 340 18.38 10.54 25.53
N ARG A 341 17.42 9.84 24.92
CA ARG A 341 16.30 9.21 25.64
C ARG A 341 15.97 7.83 25.08
N LEU A 342 15.61 6.94 25.99
CA LEU A 342 15.03 5.64 25.68
C LEU A 342 13.51 5.77 25.66
N ALA A 343 12.86 5.16 24.68
CA ALA A 343 11.42 4.99 24.64
C ALA A 343 11.09 3.53 24.30
N VAL A 344 9.99 3.04 24.88
CA VAL A 344 9.48 1.69 24.65
C VAL A 344 8.21 1.76 23.82
N GLU A 345 7.94 0.73 23.02
CA GLU A 345 6.75 0.63 22.17
C GLU A 345 6.51 1.88 21.31
N VAL A 346 7.58 2.41 20.71
CA VAL A 346 7.46 3.59 19.85
C VAL A 346 6.80 3.16 18.54
N ASP A 347 5.62 3.72 18.26
CA ASP A 347 4.94 3.49 17.00
C ASP A 347 5.69 4.20 15.87
N LEU A 348 6.15 3.42 14.90
CA LEU A 348 6.66 3.90 13.64
C LEU A 348 5.65 3.66 12.53
N ASP A 349 5.62 4.62 11.62
CA ASP A 349 4.71 4.64 10.50
C ASP A 349 5.43 5.05 9.22
N GLY A 350 5.99 4.06 8.53
CA GLY A 350 6.65 4.24 7.24
C GLY A 350 5.71 3.95 6.08
N THR A 351 6.06 4.36 4.87
CA THR A 351 5.23 4.16 3.68
C THR A 351 5.01 2.69 3.33
N ARG A 352 5.90 1.81 3.80
CA ARG A 352 5.89 0.36 3.56
C ARG A 352 5.50 -0.45 4.80
N GLY A 353 5.86 0.02 5.99
CA GLY A 353 5.70 -0.75 7.22
C GLY A 353 5.11 0.07 8.35
N TYR A 354 4.38 -0.58 9.24
CA TYR A 354 3.83 0.05 10.43
C TYR A 354 3.89 -0.86 11.65
N GLY A 355 3.88 -0.24 12.83
CA GLY A 355 3.76 -0.92 14.12
C GLY A 355 4.68 -0.32 15.16
N SER A 356 4.73 -0.94 16.34
CA SER A 356 5.61 -0.52 17.42
C SER A 356 6.98 -1.19 17.30
N VAL A 357 8.04 -0.45 17.64
CA VAL A 357 9.37 -0.99 17.93
C VAL A 357 9.48 -1.26 19.43
N ASP A 358 10.26 -2.27 19.83
CA ASP A 358 10.36 -2.62 21.26
C ASP A 358 11.08 -1.54 22.05
N TYR A 359 12.23 -1.08 21.52
CA TYR A 359 12.94 0.08 22.06
C TYR A 359 13.39 1.00 20.93
N GLY A 360 13.20 2.30 21.14
CA GLY A 360 13.73 3.36 20.30
C GLY A 360 14.61 4.30 21.12
N ASN A 361 15.85 4.47 20.68
CA ASN A 361 16.79 5.42 21.26
C ASN A 361 16.80 6.69 20.40
N PHE A 362 16.47 7.81 21.03
CA PHE A 362 16.47 9.11 20.38
C PHE A 362 17.63 9.95 20.87
N ILE A 363 18.27 10.65 19.95
CA ILE A 363 19.13 11.78 20.26
C ILE A 363 18.42 13.01 19.70
N GLN A 364 18.20 14.01 20.56
CA GLN A 364 17.28 15.11 20.34
C GLN A 364 15.88 14.58 19.99
N TYR A 365 15.47 14.74 18.73
CA TYR A 365 14.20 14.25 18.20
C TYR A 365 14.38 13.17 17.12
N LEU A 366 15.62 12.77 16.80
CA LEU A 366 15.92 11.79 15.77
C LEU A 366 16.03 10.40 16.39
N LEU A 367 15.33 9.42 15.81
CA LEU A 367 15.47 8.01 16.17
C LEU A 367 16.76 7.47 15.57
N THR A 368 17.76 7.22 16.40
CA THR A 368 19.11 6.82 15.95
C THR A 368 19.36 5.32 16.08
N LEU A 369 18.66 4.65 17.00
CA LEU A 369 18.79 3.22 17.23
C LEU A 369 17.42 2.57 17.46
N VAL A 370 17.16 1.49 16.71
CA VAL A 370 15.94 0.66 16.81
C VAL A 370 16.30 -0.72 17.33
N THR A 371 15.71 -1.13 18.44
CA THR A 371 15.94 -2.47 19.00
C THR A 371 14.69 -3.32 18.88
N GLU A 372 14.87 -4.53 18.34
CA GLU A 372 13.86 -5.57 18.25
C GLU A 372 14.24 -6.73 19.17
N ALA A 373 13.40 -6.96 20.18
CA ALA A 373 13.49 -8.08 21.09
C ALA A 373 12.81 -9.32 20.48
N LYS A 374 13.46 -10.47 20.64
CA LYS A 374 12.92 -11.75 20.19
C LYS A 374 13.12 -12.83 21.24
N MET A 375 12.17 -13.74 21.36
CA MET A 375 12.41 -14.95 22.14
C MET A 375 13.30 -15.95 21.39
N SER A 376 13.13 -16.02 20.06
CA SER A 376 13.84 -16.89 19.12
C SER A 376 13.71 -16.32 17.69
N GLU A 377 14.29 -16.99 16.68
CA GLU A 377 14.19 -16.60 15.26
C GLU A 377 14.85 -15.25 14.92
N MET A 378 16.16 -15.14 15.18
CA MET A 378 16.96 -13.95 14.88
C MET A 378 16.77 -13.42 13.46
N GLU A 379 16.67 -14.29 12.44
CA GLU A 379 16.48 -13.84 11.05
C GLU A 379 15.18 -13.06 10.85
N LYS A 380 14.08 -13.51 11.48
CA LYS A 380 12.81 -12.79 11.44
C LYS A 380 12.93 -11.47 12.20
N GLY A 381 13.66 -11.45 13.30
CA GLY A 381 14.03 -10.22 14.01
C GLY A 381 14.79 -9.23 13.14
N VAL A 382 15.79 -9.69 12.37
CA VAL A 382 16.55 -8.87 11.41
C VAL A 382 15.65 -8.30 10.33
N ALA A 383 14.78 -9.12 9.72
CA ALA A 383 13.85 -8.63 8.71
C ALA A 383 12.93 -7.54 9.27
N LYS A 384 12.36 -7.76 10.46
CA LYS A 384 11.49 -6.80 11.15
C LYS A 384 12.25 -5.51 11.50
N ASN A 385 13.46 -5.61 12.03
CA ASN A 385 14.28 -4.46 12.40
C ASN A 385 14.68 -3.61 11.19
N LEU A 386 15.01 -4.24 10.06
CA LEU A 386 15.34 -3.53 8.82
C LEU A 386 14.17 -2.73 8.22
N ILE A 387 12.93 -3.22 8.31
CA ILE A 387 11.76 -2.45 7.85
C ILE A 387 11.40 -1.32 8.83
N GLN A 388 11.63 -1.52 10.13
CA GLN A 388 11.51 -0.45 11.12
C GLN A 388 12.56 0.65 10.88
N ILE A 389 13.82 0.30 10.64
CA ILE A 389 14.87 1.24 10.26
C ILE A 389 14.51 1.97 8.97
N TYR A 390 14.01 1.27 7.96
CA TYR A 390 13.55 1.91 6.72
C TYR A 390 12.52 3.01 7.00
N SER A 391 11.55 2.74 7.88
CA SER A 391 10.53 3.70 8.31
C SER A 391 11.13 4.87 9.11
N ALA A 392 12.13 4.59 9.95
CA ALA A 392 12.86 5.63 10.69
C ALA A 392 13.64 6.56 9.74
N VAL A 393 14.28 6.03 8.69
CA VAL A 393 14.95 6.85 7.67
C VAL A 393 13.93 7.75 6.96
N GLU A 394 12.75 7.23 6.60
CA GLU A 394 11.67 8.03 6.01
C GLU A 394 11.25 9.18 6.93
N GLU A 395 11.10 8.91 8.22
CA GLU A 395 10.74 9.94 9.19
C GLU A 395 11.81 11.03 9.31
N ILE A 396 13.10 10.66 9.39
CA ILE A 396 14.22 11.61 9.45
C ILE A 396 14.22 12.51 8.21
N GLN A 397 14.10 11.92 7.01
CA GLN A 397 14.05 12.69 5.76
C GLN A 397 12.86 13.64 5.73
N ARG A 398 11.70 13.20 6.22
CA ARG A 398 10.48 14.02 6.31
C ARG A 398 10.63 15.16 7.30
N LEU A 399 11.31 14.95 8.43
CA LEU A 399 11.60 15.99 9.42
C LEU A 399 12.63 17.00 8.92
N GLY A 400 13.68 16.54 8.23
CA GLY A 400 14.67 17.41 7.58
C GLY A 400 14.04 18.35 6.56
N LYS A 401 13.12 17.85 5.72
CA LYS A 401 12.36 18.69 4.77
C LYS A 401 11.47 19.77 5.41
N ARG A 402 11.14 19.66 6.70
CA ARG A 402 10.30 20.62 7.44
C ARG A 402 11.09 21.64 8.24
N LYS A 403 12.40 21.41 8.42
CA LYS A 403 13.29 22.27 9.19
C LYS A 403 14.47 22.66 8.30
N LEU A 404 14.35 23.84 7.67
CA LEU A 404 15.39 24.74 7.14
C LEU A 404 15.82 24.62 5.65
N ASP A 405 15.82 25.78 4.99
CA ASP A 405 16.90 26.24 4.12
C ASP A 405 18.19 26.21 4.96
N GLU A 406 19.10 25.25 4.74
CA GLU A 406 20.55 25.34 4.99
C GLU A 406 21.21 23.95 4.87
N THR A 407 22.46 24.00 4.44
CA THR A 407 23.33 23.01 3.81
C THR A 407 23.85 21.84 4.67
N ASP A 408 23.26 21.53 5.83
CA ASP A 408 23.87 20.58 6.80
C ASP A 408 23.33 19.14 6.78
N PHE A 409 22.32 18.84 5.96
CA PHE A 409 21.84 17.46 5.74
C PHE A 409 22.53 16.73 4.58
N GLU A 410 23.73 17.16 4.18
CA GLU A 410 24.58 16.39 3.25
C GLU A 410 25.07 15.06 3.87
N ASN A 411 25.00 14.90 5.19
CA ASN A 411 25.28 13.63 5.84
C ASN A 411 24.07 12.69 5.75
N SER A 412 24.23 11.66 4.92
CA SER A 412 23.30 10.54 4.84
C SER A 412 22.98 9.99 6.24
N PRO A 413 21.70 9.71 6.55
CA PRO A 413 21.34 9.24 7.88
C PRO A 413 22.05 7.91 8.16
N VAL A 414 22.68 7.84 9.33
CA VAL A 414 23.16 6.58 9.91
C VAL A 414 22.15 6.19 10.97
N ILE A 415 21.50 5.04 10.77
CA ILE A 415 20.62 4.45 11.77
C ILE A 415 21.17 3.08 12.12
N PHE A 416 21.21 2.81 13.42
CA PHE A 416 21.60 1.52 13.95
C PHE A 416 20.38 0.67 14.31
N GLY A 417 20.58 -0.63 14.23
CA GLY A 417 19.62 -1.64 14.61
C GLY A 417 20.23 -2.61 15.60
N ILE A 418 19.44 -3.06 16.58
CA ILE A 418 19.78 -4.20 17.41
C ILE A 418 18.68 -5.24 17.26
N VAL A 419 19.09 -6.48 17.03
CA VAL A 419 18.20 -7.64 17.18
C VAL A 419 18.78 -8.49 18.29
N THR A 420 17.94 -8.83 19.27
CA THR A 420 18.44 -9.50 20.47
C THR A 420 17.43 -10.46 21.08
N THR A 421 17.93 -11.55 21.64
CA THR A 421 17.16 -12.42 22.55
C THR A 421 17.40 -12.16 24.03
N GLY A 422 18.17 -11.12 24.34
CA GLY A 422 18.77 -10.92 25.66
C GLY A 422 20.03 -11.77 25.84
N ILE A 423 20.08 -12.96 25.25
CA ILE A 423 21.25 -13.85 25.25
C ILE A 423 22.17 -13.54 24.07
N LEU A 424 21.62 -13.59 22.85
CA LEU A 424 22.34 -13.33 21.60
C LEU A 424 22.01 -11.94 21.09
N TRP A 425 23.02 -11.25 20.57
CA TRP A 425 22.93 -9.87 20.10
C TRP A 425 23.55 -9.76 18.71
N ARG A 426 22.85 -9.09 17.79
CA ARG A 426 23.39 -8.65 16.50
C ARG A 426 23.12 -7.18 16.31
N PHE A 427 24.10 -6.49 15.74
CA PHE A 427 24.02 -5.07 15.46
C PHE A 427 23.97 -4.87 13.95
N ILE A 428 23.12 -3.95 13.53
CA ILE A 428 22.87 -3.60 12.14
C ILE A 428 23.26 -2.13 11.98
N ARG A 429 23.95 -1.81 10.90
CA ARG A 429 24.25 -0.44 10.49
C ARG A 429 23.62 -0.20 9.14
N VAL A 430 22.77 0.81 9.04
CA VAL A 430 22.22 1.29 7.76
C VAL A 430 22.71 2.70 7.52
N THR A 431 23.35 2.91 6.36
CA THR A 431 23.86 4.21 5.94
C THR A 431 23.35 4.55 4.54
N GLY A 432 23.28 5.84 4.20
CA GLY A 432 22.84 6.29 2.89
C GLY A 432 21.37 6.71 2.86
N PRO A 433 20.95 7.46 1.82
CA PRO A 433 19.55 7.85 1.65
C PRO A 433 18.69 6.68 1.17
N LEU A 434 17.38 6.79 1.34
CA LEU A 434 16.39 5.83 0.82
C LEU A 434 16.66 5.47 -0.63
N GLY A 435 16.66 4.17 -0.92
CA GLY A 435 16.86 3.64 -2.27
C GLY A 435 18.33 3.50 -2.69
N SER A 436 19.28 3.98 -1.89
CA SER A 436 20.71 3.69 -2.04
C SER A 436 21.38 3.35 -0.71
N GLN A 437 20.61 2.77 0.21
CA GLN A 437 21.11 2.39 1.52
C GLN A 437 22.10 1.24 1.43
N LYS A 438 23.19 1.35 2.18
CA LYS A 438 24.09 0.23 2.49
C LYS A 438 23.67 -0.37 3.82
N VAL A 439 23.52 -1.69 3.85
CA VAL A 439 23.15 -2.46 5.05
C VAL A 439 24.29 -3.37 5.43
N GLU A 440 24.73 -3.27 6.67
CA GLU A 440 25.78 -4.09 7.24
C GLU A 440 25.32 -4.70 8.57
N ILE A 441 25.81 -5.90 8.89
CA ILE A 441 25.47 -6.61 10.12
C ILE A 441 26.73 -7.20 10.76
N THR A 442 26.76 -7.26 12.08
CA THR A 442 27.87 -7.89 12.79
C THR A 442 27.78 -9.42 12.79
N ALA A 443 28.81 -10.07 13.35
CA ALA A 443 28.66 -11.41 13.89
C ALA A 443 27.69 -11.42 15.10
N GLU A 444 27.36 -12.61 15.60
CA GLU A 444 26.59 -12.75 16.84
C GLU A 444 27.49 -12.60 18.05
N TYR A 445 27.03 -11.80 19.01
CA TYR A 445 27.64 -11.67 20.33
C TYR A 445 26.78 -12.37 21.37
N ASN A 446 27.40 -13.19 22.20
CA ASN A 446 26.75 -13.75 23.38
C ASN A 446 26.95 -12.77 24.54
N SER A 447 25.95 -12.57 25.37
CA SER A 447 26.05 -11.75 26.59
C SER A 447 26.53 -12.53 27.82
N GLY A 448 26.78 -13.83 27.69
CA GLY A 448 27.09 -14.73 28.80
C GLY A 448 25.86 -15.08 29.66
N LEU A 449 24.68 -14.51 29.36
CA LEU A 449 23.42 -14.93 29.95
C LEU A 449 23.01 -16.28 29.35
N GLY A 450 22.90 -17.31 30.17
CA GLY A 450 22.28 -18.59 29.82
C GLY A 450 20.77 -18.56 30.06
N SER A 451 20.07 -19.65 29.73
CA SER A 451 18.62 -19.70 29.96
C SER A 451 18.28 -19.59 31.44
N ALA A 452 19.13 -20.08 32.35
CA ALA A 452 18.93 -20.03 33.81
C ALA A 452 20.23 -19.74 34.61
N THR A 453 21.31 -19.40 33.93
CA THR A 453 22.64 -19.19 34.53
C THR A 453 23.29 -17.94 33.96
N PHE A 454 24.27 -17.37 34.65
CA PHE A 454 25.11 -16.29 34.12
C PHE A 454 26.55 -16.80 34.06
N SER A 455 26.96 -17.31 32.90
CA SER A 455 28.20 -18.05 32.74
C SER A 455 29.42 -17.13 32.67
N ASN A 456 29.28 -15.95 32.05
CA ASN A 456 30.37 -15.01 31.88
C ASN A 456 29.88 -13.56 31.97
N THR A 457 30.30 -12.86 33.01
CA THR A 457 29.93 -11.44 33.19
C THR A 457 30.68 -10.51 32.27
N GLN A 458 31.84 -10.92 31.70
CA GLN A 458 32.61 -10.08 30.81
C GLN A 458 31.87 -9.88 29.48
N ASP A 459 31.31 -10.96 28.92
CA ASP A 459 30.51 -10.94 27.71
C ASP A 459 29.35 -9.91 27.78
N ALA A 460 28.66 -9.82 28.92
CA ALA A 460 27.61 -8.81 29.13
C ALA A 460 28.15 -7.38 29.15
N LYS A 461 29.33 -7.16 29.74
CA LYS A 461 29.99 -5.83 29.76
C LYS A 461 30.44 -5.43 28.37
N ASP A 462 30.93 -6.38 27.58
CA ASP A 462 31.36 -6.14 26.21
C ASP A 462 30.17 -5.78 25.33
N VAL A 463 29.06 -6.53 25.42
CA VAL A 463 27.80 -6.18 24.74
C VAL A 463 27.29 -4.81 25.17
N LEU A 464 27.30 -4.48 26.46
CA LEU A 464 26.90 -3.15 26.93
C LEU A 464 27.78 -2.05 26.31
N SER A 465 29.10 -2.27 26.27
CA SER A 465 30.06 -1.33 25.67
C SER A 465 29.81 -1.15 24.18
N HIS A 466 29.43 -2.21 23.46
CA HIS A 466 29.05 -2.16 22.06
C HIS A 466 27.76 -1.36 21.80
N ILE A 467 26.79 -1.37 22.72
CA ILE A 467 25.56 -0.57 22.59
C ILE A 467 25.85 0.93 22.82
N VAL A 468 26.87 1.25 23.62
CA VAL A 468 27.26 2.64 23.92
C VAL A 468 28.03 3.29 22.77
N ARG A 469 28.84 2.51 22.04
CA ARG A 469 29.50 2.96 20.80
C ARG A 469 28.46 3.25 19.71
#